data_AF-A0A8S9N540-F1
#
_entry.id   AF-A0A8S9N540-F1
#
_cell.length_a   1.000
_cell.length_b   1.000
_cell.length_c   1.000
_cell.angle_alpha   90.00
_cell.angle_beta   90.00
_cell.angle_gamma   90.00
#
_symmetry.space_group_name_H-M   'P 1'
#
loop_
_entity.id
_entity.type
_entity.pdbx_description
1 polymer ?
#
loop_
_entity_poly.entity_id
_entity_poly.type
_entity_poly.pdbx_seq_one_letter_code
_entity_poly.pdbx_strand_id
1 'polypeptide(L)' 'MEWLGLRDTISTLTLRRLVAQATLYSVWWERNNRLHNSISVPPAVTFRKIDRLVCNAILARRERKKFRNLMIHWLKYD' A
#
# COMPACT_ATOMS: atom_id res chain seq x y z
N MET A 1 12.42 6.09 8.51
CA MET A 1 10.99 6.41 8.26
C MET A 1 10.71 7.91 8.31
N GLU A 2 11.70 8.78 8.55
CA GLU A 2 11.49 10.25 8.61
C GLU A 2 10.89 10.85 7.34
N TRP A 3 11.21 10.29 6.17
CA TRP A 3 10.67 10.72 4.88
C TRP A 3 9.13 10.58 4.77
N LEU A 4 8.51 9.64 5.49
CA LEU A 4 7.04 9.50 5.52
C LEU A 4 6.37 10.55 6.40
N GLY A 5 7.12 11.21 7.29
CA GLY A 5 6.61 12.23 8.21
C GLY A 5 6.55 13.63 7.60
N LEU A 6 7.12 13.83 6.41
CA LEU A 6 7.12 15.12 5.72
C LEU A 6 5.68 15.60 5.51
N ARG A 7 5.42 16.88 5.74
CA ARG A 7 4.09 17.46 5.48
C ARG A 7 3.80 17.35 3.99
N ASP A 8 2.63 16.82 3.68
CA ASP A 8 2.12 16.69 2.33
C ASP A 8 0.68 17.17 2.35
N THR A 9 0.36 18.09 1.44
CA THR A 9 -0.98 18.65 1.25
C THR A 9 -1.87 17.75 0.40
N ILE A 10 -1.29 16.80 -0.33
CA ILE A 10 -1.99 15.94 -1.28
C ILE A 10 -2.46 14.65 -0.60
N SER A 11 -1.59 14.00 0.19
CA SER A 11 -1.88 12.70 0.78
C SER A 11 -1.78 12.70 2.31
N THR A 12 -2.82 12.15 2.96
CA THR A 12 -2.81 11.99 4.42
C THR A 12 -1.64 11.10 4.88
N LEU A 13 -1.07 11.42 6.05
CA LEU A 13 0.03 10.65 6.64
C LEU A 13 -0.32 9.16 6.80
N THR A 14 -1.57 8.85 7.13
CA THR A 14 -2.05 7.48 7.30
C THR A 14 -2.03 6.71 5.97
N LEU A 15 -2.48 7.33 4.88
CA LEU A 15 -2.44 6.70 3.56
C LEU A 15 -1.01 6.43 3.13
N ARG A 16 -0.11 7.42 3.26
CA ARG A 16 1.31 7.25 2.87
C ARG A 16 1.99 6.13 3.63
N ARG A 17 1.78 6.05 4.95
CA ARG A 17 2.34 4.95 5.76
C ARG A 17 1.80 3.60 5.33
N LEU A 18 0.51 3.52 5.03
CA LEU A 18 -0.15 2.29 4.62
C LEU A 18 0.34 1.80 3.25
N VAL A 19 0.44 2.71 2.28
CA VAL A 19 0.99 2.42 0.95
C VAL A 19 2.47 2.03 1.03
N ALA A 20 3.27 2.73 1.84
CA ALA A 20 4.67 2.38 2.03
C ALA A 20 4.84 0.98 2.64
N GLN A 21 4.03 0.65 3.65
CA GLN A 21 4.02 -0.71 4.23
C GLN A 21 3.62 -1.76 3.19
N ALA A 22 2.54 -1.53 2.43
CA ALA A 22 2.09 -2.45 1.38
C ALA A 22 3.15 -2.64 0.28
N THR A 23 3.84 -1.56 -0.11
CA THR A 23 4.89 -1.58 -1.13
C THR A 23 6.12 -2.34 -0.64
N LEU A 24 6.64 -2.00 0.54
CA LEU A 24 7.78 -2.67 1.14
C LEU A 24 7.52 -4.17 1.32
N TYR A 25 6.35 -4.52 1.86
CA TYR A 25 5.95 -5.92 2.01
C TYR A 25 5.88 -6.64 0.67
N SER A 26 5.28 -6.03 -0.35
CA SER A 26 5.11 -6.67 -1.66
C SER A 26 6.44 -6.91 -2.38
N VAL A 27 7.37 -5.95 -2.30
CA VAL A 27 8.73 -6.08 -2.86
C VAL A 27 9.53 -7.14 -2.11
N TRP A 28 9.48 -7.12 -0.78
CA TRP A 28 10.13 -8.16 0.04
C TRP A 28 9.56 -9.54 -0.26
N TRP A 29 8.23 -9.66 -0.38
CA TRP A 29 7.57 -10.91 -0.69
C TRP A 29 7.95 -11.43 -2.07
N GLU A 30 7.96 -10.58 -3.10
CA GLU A 30 8.37 -10.97 -4.46
C GLU A 30 9.82 -11.46 -4.48
N ARG A 31 10.74 -10.70 -3.87
CA ARG A 31 12.16 -11.08 -3.77
C ARG A 31 12.32 -12.46 -3.10
N ASN A 32 11.60 -12.69 -2.01
CA ASN A 32 11.67 -13.96 -1.30
C ASN A 32 11.04 -15.09 -2.10
N ASN A 33 9.95 -14.84 -2.83
CA ASN A 33 9.32 -15.83 -3.68
C ASN A 33 10.26 -16.25 -4.82
N ARG A 34 11.00 -15.29 -5.39
CA ARG A 34 12.04 -15.57 -6.39
C ARG A 34 13.20 -16.36 -5.81
N LEU A 35 13.64 -16.02 -4.60
CA LEU A 35 14.77 -16.70 -3.94
C LEU A 35 14.46 -18.13 -3.50
N HIS A 36 13.30 -18.34 -2.88
CA HIS A 36 12.97 -19.62 -2.22
C HIS A 36 12.10 -20.54 -3.07
N ASN A 37 11.26 -19.99 -3.94
CA ASN A 37 10.33 -20.77 -4.76
C ASN A 37 10.70 -20.75 -6.25
N SER A 38 11.75 -20.03 -6.65
CA SER A 38 12.13 -19.81 -8.06
C SER A 38 11.01 -19.22 -8.92
N ILE A 39 10.03 -18.55 -8.29
CA ILE A 39 8.88 -17.93 -8.96
C ILE A 39 9.15 -16.43 -9.07
N SER A 40 9.34 -15.96 -10.31
CA SER A 40 9.40 -14.53 -10.61
C SER A 40 8.00 -14.02 -10.94
N VAL A 41 7.52 -13.06 -10.16
CA VAL A 41 6.18 -12.50 -10.35
C VAL A 41 6.27 -11.23 -11.22
N PRO A 42 5.46 -11.09 -12.28
CA PRO A 42 5.47 -9.88 -13.10
C PRO A 42 5.15 -8.63 -12.29
N PRO A 43 5.77 -7.46 -12.60
CA PRO A 43 5.52 -6.21 -11.87
C PRO A 43 4.04 -5.82 -11.81
N ALA A 44 3.27 -6.07 -12.87
CA ALA A 44 1.83 -5.82 -12.91
C ALA A 44 1.05 -6.57 -11.81
N VAL A 45 1.45 -7.82 -11.51
CA VAL A 45 0.82 -8.61 -10.44
C VAL A 45 1.21 -8.05 -9.07
N THR A 46 2.46 -7.60 -8.91
CA THR A 46 2.92 -6.93 -7.68
C THR A 46 2.19 -5.61 -7.45
N PHE A 47 1.97 -4.78 -8.48
CA PHE A 47 1.17 -3.56 -8.35
C PHE A 47 -0.27 -3.85 -7.96
N ARG A 48 -0.90 -4.85 -8.60
CA ARG A 48 -2.25 -5.30 -8.24
C ARG A 48 -2.33 -5.83 -6.81
N LYS A 49 -1.26 -6.46 -6.32
CA LYS A 49 -1.15 -6.90 -4.92
C LYS A 49 -1.06 -5.72 -3.96
N ILE A 50 -0.27 -4.70 -4.28
CA ILE A 50 -0.17 -3.46 -3.48
C ILE A 50 -1.55 -2.81 -3.39
N ASP A 51 -2.22 -2.61 -4.53
CA ASP A 51 -3.56 -2.01 -4.56
C ASP A 51 -4.55 -2.77 -3.68
N ARG A 52 -4.63 -4.10 -3.83
CA ARG A 52 -5.50 -4.95 -2.99
C ARG A 52 -5.18 -4.84 -1.50
N LEU A 53 -3.89 -4.83 -1.13
CA LEU A 53 -3.49 -4.69 0.27
C LEU A 53 -3.90 -3.34 0.84
N VAL A 54 -3.75 -2.27 0.05
CA VAL A 54 -4.15 -0.92 0.44
C VAL A 54 -5.67 -0.84 0.62
N CYS A 55 -6.44 -1.26 -0.39
CA CYS A 55 -7.89 -1.28 -0.36
C CYS A 55 -8.43 -2.13 0.80
N ASN A 56 -7.93 -3.36 0.98
CA ASN A 56 -8.36 -4.24 2.07
C ASN A 56 -8.05 -3.65 3.44
N ALA A 57 -6.87 -3.05 3.63
CA ALA A 57 -6.49 -2.44 4.90
C ALA A 57 -7.33 -1.20 5.23
N ILE A 58 -7.75 -0.44 4.21
CA ILE A 58 -8.69 0.68 4.37
C ILE A 58 -10.08 0.16 4.74
N LEU A 59 -10.61 -0.80 3.98
CA LEU A 59 -11.94 -1.38 4.21
C LEU A 59 -12.06 -2.03 5.59
N ALA A 60 -11.06 -2.81 5.99
CA ALA A 60 -11.02 -3.46 7.31
C ALA A 60 -11.04 -2.46 8.48
N ARG A 61 -10.71 -1.19 8.23
CA ARG A 61 -10.64 -0.14 9.25
C ARG A 61 -11.60 1.01 8.98
N ARG A 62 -12.56 0.86 8.05
CA ARG A 62 -13.43 1.95 7.57
C ARG A 62 -14.19 2.68 8.69
N GLU A 63 -14.55 1.96 9.76
CA GLU A 63 -15.28 2.49 10.91
C GLU A 63 -14.42 3.47 11.75
N ARG A 64 -13.09 3.45 11.59
CA ARG A 64 -12.20 4.40 12.26
C ARG A 64 -12.25 5.74 11.56
N LYS A 65 -12.44 6.83 12.30
CA LYS A 65 -12.49 8.21 11.77
C LYS A 65 -11.35 8.56 10.79
N LYS A 66 -10.12 8.08 11.06
CA LYS A 66 -8.94 8.32 10.21
C LYS A 66 -8.99 7.60 8.85
N PHE A 67 -9.83 6.58 8.69
CA PHE A 67 -9.90 5.70 7.53
C PHE A 67 -11.12 5.95 6.63
N ARG A 68 -12.14 6.64 7.16
CA ARG A 68 -13.43 6.88 6.48
C ARG A 68 -13.29 7.51 5.09
N ASN A 69 -12.35 8.42 4.92
CA ASN A 69 -12.12 9.12 3.64
C ASN A 69 -10.91 8.60 2.86
N LEU A 70 -10.17 7.61 3.38
CA LEU A 70 -8.92 7.17 2.75
C LEU A 70 -9.13 6.45 1.43
N MET A 71 -10.24 5.72 1.27
CA MET A 71 -10.56 5.05 0.01
C MET A 71 -10.77 6.06 -1.13
N ILE A 72 -11.49 7.15 -0.83
CA ILE A 72 -11.73 8.24 -1.79
C ILE A 72 -10.39 8.88 -2.19
N HIS A 73 -9.49 9.09 -1.23
CA HIS A 73 -8.16 9.63 -1.53
C HIS A 73 -7.29 8.66 -2.34
N TRP A 74 -7.43 7.35 -2.14
CA TRP A 74 -6.69 6.33 -2.87
C TRP A 74 -7.12 6.25 -4.34
N LEU A 75 -8.43 6.22 -4.59
CA LEU A 75 -9.01 6.09 -5.92
C LEU A 75 -9.06 7.41 -6.71
N LYS A 76 -8.55 8.51 -6.15
CA LYS A 76 -8.63 9.83 -6.79
C LYS A 76 -7.83 9.91 -8.10
N TYR A 77 -6.79 9.09 -8.24
CA TYR A 77 -5.83 9.14 -9.35
C TYR A 77 -5.67 7.78 -10.06
N ASP A 78 -6.62 6.86 -9.85
CA ASP A 78 -6.73 5.61 -10.64
C ASP A 78 -7.34 5.92 -12.02
#